data_AF-A0A938YVC2-F1
#
_entry.id   AF-A0A938YVC2-F1
#
_cell.length_a   1.000
_cell.length_b   1.000
_cell.length_c   1.000
_cell.angle_alpha   90.00
_cell.angle_beta   90.00
_cell.angle_gamma   90.00
#
_symmetry.space_group_name_H-M   'P 1'
#
loop_
_entity.id
_entity.type
_entity.pdbx_description
1 polymer ?
#
loop_
_entity_poly.entity_id
_entity_poly.type
_entity_poly.pdbx_seq_one_letter_code
_entity_poly.pdbx_strand_id
1 'polypeptide(L)'
;MHKFNTPQKIYELGKVKVGGQPGETPTFLIGSIFWLGQKMVKDANQGIFDAEQAENLINKTDTLSDLTGVPLAYDIVGTTETAFEKYIDFVAKHSEAPLMLDAMSPRTRMKAAELAKNMGLQDRCLYNSVYKGVRDAELEVLKDSGIKMSIVLADNPKDQSLEGKMQVLEEALELADKGGITKPLIDTAIPAFEPTMGTAVRAIPIIKEKFGHPTGLGTGNVV
;
A
#
# COMPACT_ATOMS: atom_id res chain seq x y z
N MET A 1 -16.84 11.59 20.09
CA MET A 1 -16.28 11.12 18.80
C MET A 1 -15.23 12.14 18.40
N HIS A 2 -13.99 11.70 18.14
CA HIS A 2 -12.92 12.62 17.73
C HIS A 2 -13.23 13.18 16.33
N LYS A 3 -12.97 14.47 16.10
CA LYS A 3 -13.16 15.14 14.82
C LYS A 3 -11.95 16.02 14.55
N PHE A 4 -11.35 15.85 13.38
CA PHE A 4 -10.23 16.68 12.94
C PHE A 4 -10.73 18.03 12.46
N ASN A 5 -9.98 19.11 12.71
CA ASN A 5 -10.35 20.44 12.21
C ASN A 5 -10.00 20.57 10.72
N THR A 6 -8.88 19.97 10.32
CA THR A 6 -8.47 19.92 8.92
C THR A 6 -9.45 19.06 8.11
N PRO A 7 -9.95 19.55 6.96
CA PRO A 7 -10.77 18.75 6.06
C PRO A 7 -10.08 17.44 5.70
N GLN A 8 -10.73 16.32 6.02
CA GLN A 8 -10.19 14.99 5.72
C GLN A 8 -10.55 14.60 4.29
N LYS A 9 -9.57 14.12 3.54
CA LYS A 9 -9.73 13.68 2.16
C LYS A 9 -10.30 12.25 2.15
N ILE A 10 -11.16 11.98 1.18
CA ILE A 10 -11.61 10.64 0.83
C ILE A 10 -11.13 10.36 -0.58
N TYR A 11 -10.44 9.24 -0.75
CA TYR A 11 -9.93 8.79 -2.04
C TYR A 11 -10.68 7.56 -2.52
N GLU A 12 -10.83 7.48 -3.84
CA GLU A 12 -11.42 6.32 -4.52
C GLU A 12 -10.31 5.52 -5.21
N LEU A 13 -10.35 4.20 -5.06
CA LEU A 13 -9.50 3.25 -5.78
C LEU A 13 -10.34 2.04 -6.16
N GLY A 14 -10.53 1.80 -7.46
CA GLY A 14 -11.56 0.88 -7.93
C GLY A 14 -12.92 1.23 -7.31
N LYS A 15 -13.53 0.28 -6.61
CA LYS A 15 -14.83 0.44 -5.93
C LYS A 15 -14.72 0.88 -4.46
N VAL A 16 -13.50 1.08 -3.96
CA VAL A 16 -13.23 1.35 -2.53
C VAL A 16 -13.07 2.85 -2.27
N LYS A 17 -13.60 3.30 -1.13
CA LYS A 17 -13.37 4.64 -0.56
C LYS A 17 -12.49 4.53 0.70
N VAL A 18 -11.47 5.39 0.78
CA VAL A 18 -10.52 5.40 1.91
C VAL A 18 -10.32 6.83 2.41
N GLY A 19 -10.51 7.06 3.71
CA GLY A 19 -10.19 8.33 4.36
C GLY A 19 -11.33 8.91 5.19
N GLY A 20 -11.47 10.23 5.16
CA GLY A 20 -12.55 10.92 5.89
C GLY A 20 -12.33 11.08 7.39
N GLN A 21 -13.36 11.62 8.03
CA GLN A 21 -13.47 11.78 9.48
C GLN A 21 -13.71 10.42 10.16
N PRO A 22 -13.35 10.27 11.45
CA PRO A 22 -13.67 9.06 12.20
C PRO A 22 -15.17 8.74 12.14
N GLY A 23 -15.52 7.58 11.59
CA GLY A 23 -16.90 7.12 11.39
C GLY A 23 -17.51 7.46 10.02
N GLU A 24 -16.80 8.14 9.12
CA GLU A 24 -17.29 8.50 7.79
C GLU A 24 -17.14 7.36 6.77
N THR A 25 -15.99 6.66 6.79
CA THR A 25 -15.79 5.41 6.05
C THR A 25 -15.27 4.31 6.98
N PRO A 26 -15.54 3.02 6.68
CA PRO A 26 -14.91 1.93 7.42
C PRO A 26 -13.38 1.94 7.27
N THR A 27 -12.69 1.22 8.16
CA THR A 27 -11.25 1.01 8.04
C THR A 27 -10.94 0.26 6.74
N PHE A 28 -9.96 0.73 5.98
CA PHE A 28 -9.45 0.03 4.81
C PHE A 28 -8.35 -0.95 5.22
N LEU A 29 -8.55 -2.24 4.93
CA LEU A 29 -7.58 -3.29 5.24
C LEU A 29 -6.76 -3.65 4.02
N ILE A 30 -5.47 -3.91 4.20
CA ILE A 30 -4.60 -4.36 3.12
C ILE A 30 -3.96 -5.66 3.56
N GLY A 31 -4.26 -6.76 2.85
CA GLY A 31 -3.82 -8.11 3.20
C GLY A 31 -2.79 -8.67 2.22
N SER A 32 -1.62 -9.05 2.73
CA SER A 32 -0.52 -9.56 1.90
C SER A 32 -0.77 -10.96 1.35
N ILE A 33 -0.41 -11.15 0.08
CA ILE A 33 -0.48 -12.40 -0.66
C ILE A 33 0.80 -12.57 -1.50
N PHE A 34 1.26 -13.82 -1.60
CA PHE A 34 2.51 -14.27 -2.24
C PHE A 34 3.83 -13.84 -1.57
N TRP A 35 3.78 -13.33 -0.34
CA TRP A 35 4.97 -12.96 0.41
C TRP A 35 5.90 -14.14 0.67
N LEU A 36 7.20 -13.85 0.82
CA LEU A 36 8.24 -14.87 0.96
C LEU A 36 8.05 -15.70 2.24
N GLY A 37 7.82 -17.00 2.07
CA GLY A 37 7.56 -17.92 3.19
C GLY A 37 6.08 -18.27 3.35
N GLN A 38 5.18 -17.66 2.57
CA GLN A 38 3.80 -18.10 2.49
C GLN A 38 3.76 -19.51 1.89
N LYS A 39 3.20 -20.49 2.63
CA LYS A 39 3.25 -21.93 2.28
C LYS A 39 2.75 -22.29 0.89
N MET A 40 1.86 -21.50 0.31
CA MET A 40 1.32 -21.74 -1.03
C MET A 40 2.28 -21.36 -2.16
N VAL A 41 3.31 -20.53 -1.89
CA VAL A 41 4.33 -20.14 -2.86
C VAL A 41 5.39 -21.22 -2.94
N LYS A 42 5.52 -21.85 -4.11
CA LYS A 42 6.46 -22.95 -4.38
C LYS A 42 7.78 -22.45 -4.96
N ASP A 43 7.73 -21.40 -5.77
CA ASP A 43 8.89 -20.67 -6.27
C ASP A 43 8.54 -19.18 -6.41
N ALA A 44 9.08 -18.37 -5.51
CA ALA A 44 8.82 -16.94 -5.45
C ALA A 44 9.39 -16.18 -6.66
N ASN A 45 10.47 -16.67 -7.28
CA ASN A 45 11.13 -16.00 -8.40
C ASN A 45 10.47 -16.33 -9.74
N GLN A 46 9.87 -17.52 -9.85
CA GLN A 46 9.15 -17.95 -11.05
C GLN A 46 7.64 -17.69 -10.95
N GLY A 47 7.15 -17.17 -9.83
CA GLY A 47 5.72 -16.98 -9.60
C GLY A 47 4.94 -18.29 -9.61
N ILE A 48 5.51 -19.36 -9.07
CA ILE A 48 4.85 -20.66 -8.98
C ILE A 48 4.21 -20.78 -7.61
N PHE A 49 2.90 -20.95 -7.58
CA PHE A 49 2.11 -21.06 -6.36
C PHE A 49 0.99 -22.10 -6.53
N ASP A 50 0.36 -22.45 -5.42
CA ASP A 50 -0.87 -23.24 -5.40
C ASP A 50 -2.08 -22.35 -5.70
N ALA A 51 -2.58 -22.43 -6.94
CA ALA A 51 -3.68 -21.60 -7.42
C ALA A 51 -4.99 -21.86 -6.68
N GLU A 52 -5.30 -23.12 -6.35
CA GLU A 52 -6.51 -23.49 -5.62
C GLU A 52 -6.48 -22.93 -4.20
N GLN A 53 -5.34 -23.02 -3.51
CA GLN A 53 -5.21 -22.40 -2.19
C GLN A 53 -5.31 -20.87 -2.26
N ALA A 54 -4.71 -20.24 -3.27
CA ALA A 54 -4.76 -18.79 -3.43
C ALA A 54 -6.19 -18.30 -3.74
N GLU A 55 -6.91 -18.97 -4.64
CA GLU A 55 -8.30 -18.68 -4.97
C GLU A 55 -9.21 -18.84 -3.74
N ASN A 56 -9.05 -19.92 -2.98
CA ASN A 56 -9.80 -20.13 -1.75
C ASN A 56 -9.54 -19.02 -0.71
N LEU A 57 -8.30 -18.56 -0.59
CA LEU A 57 -7.96 -17.44 0.29
C LEU A 57 -8.62 -16.13 -0.19
N ILE A 58 -8.57 -15.86 -1.50
CA ILE A 58 -9.19 -14.67 -2.10
C ILE A 58 -10.70 -14.69 -1.87
N ASN A 59 -11.38 -15.76 -2.29
CA ASN A 59 -12.83 -15.92 -2.15
C ASN A 59 -13.30 -15.77 -0.71
N LYS A 60 -12.57 -16.35 0.25
CA LYS A 60 -12.87 -16.21 1.67
C LYS A 60 -12.74 -14.77 2.15
N THR A 61 -11.66 -14.09 1.77
CA THR A 61 -11.40 -12.70 2.16
C THR A 61 -12.43 -11.74 1.56
N ASP A 62 -12.76 -11.90 0.27
CA ASP A 62 -13.80 -11.12 -0.40
C ASP A 62 -15.17 -11.35 0.24
N THR A 63 -15.53 -12.62 0.52
CA THR A 63 -16.79 -12.94 1.24
C THR A 63 -16.84 -12.27 2.62
N LEU A 64 -15.73 -12.24 3.36
CA LEU A 64 -15.67 -11.57 4.67
C LEU A 64 -15.81 -10.05 4.53
N SER A 65 -15.25 -9.45 3.49
CA SER A 65 -15.42 -8.02 3.21
C SER A 65 -16.86 -7.68 2.89
N ASP A 66 -17.53 -8.46 2.03
CA ASP A 66 -18.94 -8.27 1.69
C ASP A 66 -19.85 -8.40 2.93
N LEU A 67 -19.58 -9.39 3.79
CA LEU A 67 -20.37 -9.62 5.01
C LEU A 67 -20.19 -8.52 6.06
N THR A 68 -18.99 -7.94 6.16
CA THR A 68 -18.66 -6.96 7.21
C THR A 68 -18.77 -5.50 6.75
N GLY A 69 -18.78 -5.27 5.44
CA GLY A 69 -18.67 -3.94 4.83
C GLY A 69 -17.29 -3.29 5.00
N VAL A 70 -16.29 -4.04 5.46
CA VAL A 70 -14.91 -3.54 5.64
C VAL A 70 -14.16 -3.69 4.32
N PRO A 71 -13.82 -2.60 3.61
CA PRO A 71 -13.16 -2.68 2.32
C PRO A 71 -11.73 -3.21 2.47
N LEU A 72 -11.26 -3.93 1.45
CA LEU A 72 -9.91 -4.49 1.42
C LEU A 72 -9.16 -4.16 0.13
N ALA A 73 -7.84 -4.31 0.17
CA ALA A 73 -6.99 -4.50 -1.01
C ALA A 73 -6.03 -5.67 -0.78
N TYR A 74 -5.57 -6.26 -1.88
CA TYR A 74 -4.55 -7.30 -1.85
C TYR A 74 -3.17 -6.67 -2.01
N ASP A 75 -2.32 -6.90 -1.03
CA ASP A 75 -0.91 -6.59 -1.11
C ASP A 75 -0.15 -7.70 -1.82
N ILE A 76 0.08 -7.49 -3.11
CA ILE A 76 0.75 -8.45 -3.97
C ILE A 76 2.25 -8.27 -3.80
N VAL A 77 2.88 -9.22 -3.10
CA VAL A 77 4.31 -9.19 -2.83
C VAL A 77 5.05 -9.99 -3.90
N GLY A 78 5.93 -9.33 -4.66
CA GLY A 78 6.70 -9.94 -5.75
C GLY A 78 8.22 -9.77 -5.59
N THR A 79 9.00 -10.77 -6.01
CA THR A 79 10.48 -10.67 -6.01
C THR A 79 11.05 -10.39 -7.40
N THR A 80 10.35 -10.79 -8.46
CA THR A 80 10.77 -10.66 -9.86
C THR A 80 9.62 -10.17 -10.75
N GLU A 81 9.95 -9.69 -11.95
CA GLU A 81 8.98 -9.34 -13.00
C GLU A 81 8.11 -10.53 -13.39
N THR A 82 8.72 -11.71 -13.60
CA THR A 82 8.00 -12.96 -13.92
C THR A 82 7.00 -13.35 -12.84
N ALA A 83 7.37 -13.16 -11.57
CA ALA A 83 6.46 -13.46 -10.46
C ALA A 83 5.30 -12.46 -10.42
N PHE A 84 5.58 -11.17 -10.54
CA PHE A 84 4.54 -10.13 -10.55
C PHE A 84 3.54 -10.30 -11.69
N GLU A 85 4.02 -10.61 -12.90
CA GLU A 85 3.12 -10.80 -14.05
C GLU A 85 2.07 -11.88 -13.75
N LYS A 86 2.49 -13.01 -13.15
CA LYS A 86 1.57 -14.09 -12.77
C LYS A 86 0.69 -13.71 -11.58
N TYR A 87 1.25 -13.09 -10.54
CA TYR A 87 0.50 -12.76 -9.33
C TYR A 87 -0.56 -11.69 -9.58
N ILE A 88 -0.20 -10.61 -10.29
CA ILE A 88 -1.13 -9.53 -10.64
C ILE A 88 -2.24 -10.08 -11.52
N ASP A 89 -1.91 -10.80 -12.59
CA ASP A 89 -2.89 -11.40 -13.49
C ASP A 89 -3.84 -12.35 -12.76
N PHE A 90 -3.31 -13.19 -11.85
CA PHE A 90 -4.11 -14.11 -11.07
C PHE A 90 -5.09 -13.37 -10.15
N VAL A 91 -4.62 -12.49 -9.27
CA VAL A 91 -5.52 -11.80 -8.32
C VAL A 91 -6.53 -10.95 -9.08
N ALA A 92 -6.11 -10.30 -10.17
CA ALA A 92 -6.97 -9.47 -10.99
C ALA A 92 -8.16 -10.20 -11.63
N LYS A 93 -8.04 -11.51 -11.86
CA LYS A 93 -9.09 -12.38 -12.43
C LYS A 93 -10.01 -12.99 -11.37
N HIS A 94 -9.56 -13.05 -10.12
CA HIS A 94 -10.30 -13.70 -9.03
C HIS A 94 -10.88 -12.70 -8.02
N SER A 95 -10.52 -11.42 -8.11
CA SER A 95 -11.10 -10.36 -7.27
C SER A 95 -11.20 -9.02 -8.00
N GLU A 96 -12.20 -8.24 -7.58
CA GLU A 96 -12.38 -6.83 -7.97
C GLU A 96 -11.74 -5.85 -6.98
N ALA A 97 -11.15 -6.36 -5.89
CA ALA A 97 -10.47 -5.54 -4.89
C ALA A 97 -9.25 -4.81 -5.50
N PRO A 98 -8.87 -3.64 -4.96
CA PRO A 98 -7.64 -2.99 -5.35
C PRO A 98 -6.39 -3.81 -5.10
N LEU A 99 -5.33 -3.52 -5.88
CA LEU A 99 -4.09 -4.27 -5.89
C LEU A 99 -2.92 -3.37 -5.47
N MET A 100 -2.31 -3.63 -4.32
CA MET A 100 -1.07 -2.98 -3.93
C MET A 100 0.12 -3.73 -4.52
N LEU A 101 1.02 -3.00 -5.16
CA LEU A 101 2.21 -3.54 -5.81
C LEU A 101 3.41 -3.37 -4.87
N ASP A 102 3.86 -4.44 -4.23
CA ASP A 102 4.90 -4.40 -3.20
C ASP A 102 6.11 -5.26 -3.55
N ALA A 103 7.28 -4.62 -3.58
CA ALA A 103 8.55 -5.30 -3.62
C ALA A 103 9.63 -4.51 -2.88
N MET A 104 10.57 -5.24 -2.28
CA MET A 104 11.74 -4.64 -1.64
C MET A 104 12.62 -3.86 -2.63
N SER A 105 12.76 -4.38 -3.85
CA SER A 105 13.64 -3.81 -4.88
C SER A 105 12.93 -2.70 -5.67
N PRO A 106 13.49 -1.47 -5.75
CA PRO A 106 12.97 -0.41 -6.61
C PRO A 106 12.78 -0.85 -8.06
N ARG A 107 13.72 -1.66 -8.59
CA ARG A 107 13.65 -2.19 -9.95
C ARG A 107 12.42 -3.06 -10.14
N THR A 108 12.13 -3.93 -9.17
CA THR A 108 10.99 -4.85 -9.26
C THR A 108 9.67 -4.09 -9.12
N ARG A 109 9.60 -3.06 -8.25
CA ARG A 109 8.41 -2.20 -8.14
C ARG A 109 8.11 -1.42 -9.42
N MET A 110 9.14 -0.83 -10.04
CA MET A 110 9.01 -0.17 -11.35
C MET A 110 8.43 -1.11 -12.40
N LYS A 111 8.91 -2.36 -12.45
CA LYS A 111 8.35 -3.39 -13.34
C LYS A 111 6.90 -3.74 -13.04
N ALA A 112 6.52 -3.83 -11.77
CA ALA A 112 5.13 -4.03 -11.39
C ALA A 112 4.23 -2.88 -11.87
N ALA A 113 4.69 -1.62 -11.78
CA ALA A 113 3.95 -0.46 -12.26
C ALA A 113 3.79 -0.45 -13.80
N GLU A 114 4.84 -0.82 -14.53
CA GLU A 114 4.78 -1.02 -15.99
C GLU A 114 3.78 -2.13 -16.37
N LEU A 115 3.81 -3.27 -15.67
CA LEU A 115 2.88 -4.37 -15.87
C LEU A 115 1.43 -3.94 -15.61
N ALA A 116 1.16 -3.25 -14.50
CA ALA A 116 -0.17 -2.75 -14.18
C ALA A 116 -0.73 -1.84 -15.28
N LYS A 117 0.10 -0.95 -15.85
CA LYS A 117 -0.28 -0.13 -17.02
C LYS A 117 -0.57 -0.99 -18.24
N ASN A 118 0.32 -1.92 -18.58
CA ASN A 118 0.17 -2.77 -19.76
C ASN A 118 -1.07 -3.67 -19.69
N MET A 119 -1.46 -4.07 -18.47
CA MET A 119 -2.68 -4.83 -18.19
C MET A 119 -3.95 -3.95 -18.10
N GLY A 120 -3.82 -2.62 -18.16
CA GLY A 120 -4.94 -1.69 -18.01
C GLY A 120 -5.51 -1.61 -16.60
N LEU A 121 -4.71 -1.94 -15.58
CA LEU A 121 -5.11 -2.04 -14.17
C LEU A 121 -4.72 -0.82 -13.33
N GLN A 122 -4.09 0.21 -13.91
CA GLN A 122 -3.52 1.35 -13.18
C GLN A 122 -4.51 2.08 -12.26
N ASP A 123 -5.81 2.13 -12.61
CA ASP A 123 -6.86 2.77 -11.79
C ASP A 123 -7.36 1.89 -10.62
N ARG A 124 -6.98 0.61 -10.61
CA ARG A 124 -7.23 -0.36 -9.53
C ARG A 124 -5.97 -0.67 -8.71
N CYS A 125 -4.82 -0.14 -9.12
CA CYS A 125 -3.54 -0.37 -8.45
C CYS A 125 -3.13 0.79 -7.54
N LEU A 126 -2.41 0.45 -6.46
CA LEU A 126 -1.64 1.40 -5.67
C LEU A 126 -0.18 0.94 -5.54
N TYR A 127 0.75 1.89 -5.52
CA TYR A 127 2.18 1.63 -5.41
C TYR A 127 2.62 1.50 -3.94
N ASN A 128 3.51 0.57 -3.61
CA ASN A 128 4.13 0.50 -2.29
C ASN A 128 5.67 0.47 -2.41
N SER A 129 6.40 1.55 -2.13
CA SER A 129 5.96 2.87 -1.62
C SER A 129 6.83 4.00 -2.19
N VAL A 130 6.37 5.23 -1.97
CA VAL A 130 7.20 6.44 -2.06
C VAL A 130 7.70 6.82 -0.66
N TYR A 131 8.99 7.11 -0.54
CA TYR A 131 9.64 7.46 0.71
C TYR A 131 10.79 8.45 0.46
N LYS A 132 11.34 9.02 1.54
CA LYS A 132 12.51 9.90 1.45
C LYS A 132 13.69 9.19 0.78
N GLY A 133 14.14 9.71 -0.36
CA GLY A 133 15.30 9.17 -1.10
C GLY A 133 14.95 8.26 -2.28
N VAL A 134 13.66 8.13 -2.64
CA VAL A 134 13.26 7.59 -3.95
C VAL A 134 13.93 8.40 -5.07
N ARG A 135 14.44 7.70 -6.09
CA ARG A 135 15.21 8.32 -7.18
C ARG A 135 14.30 8.77 -8.31
N ASP A 136 14.72 9.79 -9.05
CA ASP A 136 13.97 10.36 -10.17
C ASP A 136 13.56 9.33 -11.22
N ALA A 137 14.42 8.35 -11.53
CA ALA A 137 14.07 7.28 -12.47
C ALA A 137 12.86 6.42 -12.00
N GLU A 138 12.70 6.20 -10.70
CA GLU A 138 11.53 5.49 -10.16
C GLU A 138 10.28 6.36 -10.20
N LEU A 139 10.42 7.67 -9.96
CA LEU A 139 9.31 8.63 -10.05
C LEU A 139 8.82 8.82 -11.49
N GLU A 140 9.71 8.81 -12.47
CA GLU A 140 9.36 8.87 -13.89
C GLU A 140 8.53 7.65 -14.30
N VAL A 141 8.96 6.45 -13.93
CA VAL A 141 8.19 5.21 -14.19
C VAL A 141 6.83 5.25 -13.48
N LEU A 142 6.80 5.70 -12.22
CA LEU A 142 5.54 5.82 -11.47
C LEU A 142 4.57 6.77 -12.16
N LYS A 143 5.06 7.94 -12.60
CA LYS A 143 4.26 8.92 -13.33
C LYS A 143 3.74 8.36 -14.66
N ASP A 144 4.60 7.68 -15.40
CA ASP A 144 4.27 7.08 -16.69
C ASP A 144 3.30 5.90 -16.57
N SER A 145 3.32 5.18 -15.44
CA SER A 145 2.40 4.07 -15.17
C SER A 145 0.93 4.51 -15.11
N GLY A 146 0.68 5.77 -14.75
CA GLY A 146 -0.66 6.31 -14.55
C GLY A 146 -1.27 6.00 -13.18
N ILE A 147 -0.63 5.20 -12.34
CA ILE A 147 -1.06 4.92 -10.97
C ILE A 147 -1.16 6.23 -10.18
N LYS A 148 -2.29 6.46 -9.51
CA LYS A 148 -2.57 7.72 -8.77
C LYS A 148 -2.49 7.59 -7.27
N MET A 149 -2.46 6.37 -6.74
CA MET A 149 -2.41 6.08 -5.31
C MET A 149 -1.09 5.38 -4.96
N SER A 150 -0.48 5.79 -3.86
CA SER A 150 0.72 5.15 -3.33
C SER A 150 0.70 5.20 -1.81
N ILE A 151 1.27 4.18 -1.17
CA ILE A 151 1.77 4.31 0.19
C ILE A 151 2.88 5.38 0.17
N VAL A 152 2.81 6.32 1.11
CA VAL A 152 3.85 7.32 1.39
C VAL A 152 4.36 7.04 2.80
N LEU A 153 5.60 6.58 2.89
CA LEU A 153 6.14 6.02 4.12
C LEU A 153 6.87 7.08 4.94
N ALA A 154 6.44 7.26 6.19
CA ALA A 154 7.10 8.11 7.18
C ALA A 154 8.21 7.34 7.92
N ASP A 155 9.10 6.67 7.18
CA ASP A 155 10.21 5.92 7.76
C ASP A 155 11.46 6.80 7.88
N ASN A 156 11.90 7.01 9.13
CA ASN A 156 13.14 7.69 9.45
C ASN A 156 14.01 6.80 10.35
N PRO A 157 14.88 5.96 9.76
CA PRO A 157 15.73 5.03 10.51
C PRO A 157 16.66 5.69 11.54
N LYS A 158 16.87 7.02 11.46
CA LYS A 158 17.72 7.78 12.39
C LYS A 158 16.96 8.35 13.58
N ASP A 159 15.64 8.50 13.45
CA ASP A 159 14.79 9.09 14.47
C ASP A 159 13.34 8.58 14.31
N GLN A 160 12.97 7.62 15.16
CA GLN A 160 11.64 7.02 15.16
C GLN A 160 10.61 7.79 16.01
N SER A 161 10.96 8.99 16.50
CA SER A 161 10.03 9.90 17.16
C SER A 161 8.94 10.39 16.20
N LEU A 162 7.92 11.05 16.76
CA LEU A 162 6.92 11.74 15.94
C LEU A 162 7.60 12.79 15.05
N GLU A 163 8.50 13.58 15.62
CA GLU A 163 9.23 14.65 14.95
C GLU A 163 10.06 14.10 13.77
N GLY A 164 10.78 13.00 14.00
CA GLY A 164 11.55 12.32 12.96
C GLY A 164 10.69 11.81 11.80
N LYS A 165 9.51 11.26 12.10
CA LYS A 165 8.53 10.84 11.08
C LYS A 165 7.98 12.02 10.29
N MET A 166 7.63 13.11 10.96
CA MET A 166 7.13 14.33 10.31
C MET A 166 8.17 14.99 9.40
N GLN A 167 9.45 14.95 9.78
CA GLN A 167 10.55 15.51 9.01
C GLN A 167 10.73 14.83 7.64
N VAL A 168 10.59 13.50 7.58
CA VAL A 168 10.77 12.76 6.32
C VAL A 168 9.50 12.71 5.48
N LEU A 169 8.33 12.84 6.11
CA LEU A 169 7.04 12.74 5.45
C LEU A 169 6.76 13.90 4.49
N GLU A 170 7.15 15.13 4.82
CA GLU A 170 6.97 16.27 3.91
C GLU A 170 7.71 16.07 2.59
N GLU A 171 8.98 15.69 2.66
CA GLU A 171 9.79 15.35 1.48
C GLU A 171 9.20 14.15 0.71
N ALA A 172 8.74 13.12 1.41
CA ALA A 172 8.11 11.97 0.77
C ALA A 172 6.80 12.33 0.04
N LEU A 173 6.01 13.25 0.56
CA LEU A 173 4.80 13.77 -0.09
C LEU A 173 5.14 14.60 -1.34
N GLU A 174 6.20 15.41 -1.30
CA GLU A 174 6.68 16.16 -2.48
C GLU A 174 7.19 15.22 -3.58
N LEU A 175 7.92 14.16 -3.21
CA LEU A 175 8.37 13.14 -4.16
C LEU A 175 7.17 12.36 -4.75
N ALA A 176 6.14 12.09 -3.93
CA ALA A 176 4.93 11.43 -4.40
C ALA A 176 4.21 12.29 -5.45
N ASP A 177 4.07 13.61 -5.20
CA ASP A 177 3.50 14.55 -6.16
C ASP A 177 4.33 14.61 -7.46
N LYS A 178 5.66 14.67 -7.36
CA LYS A 178 6.57 14.61 -8.52
C LYS A 178 6.39 13.32 -9.34
N GLY A 179 6.15 12.20 -8.67
CA GLY A 179 5.81 10.90 -9.26
C GLY A 179 4.38 10.77 -9.78
N GLY A 180 3.57 11.83 -9.72
CA GLY A 180 2.20 11.85 -10.24
C GLY A 180 1.15 11.24 -9.29
N ILE A 181 1.49 11.03 -8.02
CA ILE A 181 0.59 10.50 -6.99
C ILE A 181 -0.30 11.62 -6.44
N THR A 182 -1.58 11.57 -6.77
CA THR A 182 -2.58 12.53 -6.29
C THR A 182 -3.38 12.01 -5.10
N LYS A 183 -3.26 10.72 -4.76
CA LYS A 183 -4.00 10.03 -3.69
C LYS A 183 -3.02 9.34 -2.71
N PRO A 184 -2.17 10.08 -1.96
CA PRO A 184 -1.22 9.45 -1.04
C PRO A 184 -1.92 8.82 0.17
N LEU A 185 -1.56 7.58 0.51
CA LEU A 185 -1.93 6.91 1.76
C LEU A 185 -0.71 6.93 2.68
N ILE A 186 -0.78 7.63 3.81
CA ILE A 186 0.39 7.77 4.68
C ILE A 186 0.51 6.55 5.60
N ASP A 187 1.65 5.88 5.56
CA ASP A 187 2.03 4.83 6.52
C ASP A 187 3.00 5.45 7.54
N THR A 188 2.66 5.35 8.82
CA THR A 188 3.49 5.93 9.90
C THR A 188 4.78 5.17 10.17
N ALA A 189 5.00 4.05 9.47
CA ALA A 189 6.14 3.15 9.54
C ALA A 189 6.40 2.58 10.93
N ILE A 190 6.56 1.26 11.01
CA ILE A 190 7.07 0.59 12.20
C ILE A 190 8.30 -0.22 11.77
N PRO A 191 9.50 0.15 12.23
CA PRO A 191 10.68 -0.70 12.07
C PRO A 191 10.42 -2.08 12.64
N ALA A 192 10.84 -3.11 11.90
CA ALA A 192 10.75 -4.49 12.36
C ALA A 192 11.51 -4.66 13.68
N PHE A 193 10.94 -5.43 14.61
CA PHE A 193 11.54 -5.80 15.89
C PHE A 193 11.83 -4.66 16.88
N GLU A 194 11.30 -3.45 16.65
CA GLU A 194 11.44 -2.32 17.59
C GLU A 194 10.15 -2.03 18.37
N PRO A 195 10.22 -1.62 19.65
CA PRO A 195 9.05 -1.30 20.47
C PRO A 195 8.46 0.10 20.17
N THR A 196 8.37 0.46 18.89
CA THR A 196 7.98 1.82 18.43
C THR A 196 6.53 1.92 17.98
N MET A 197 5.74 0.84 18.11
CA MET A 197 4.32 0.80 17.74
C MET A 197 3.51 1.93 18.41
N GLY A 198 3.78 2.23 19.69
CA GLY A 198 3.09 3.32 20.39
C GLY A 198 3.31 4.68 19.73
N THR A 199 4.53 4.95 19.26
CA THR A 199 4.87 6.19 18.54
C THR A 199 4.20 6.23 17.17
N ALA A 200 4.25 5.13 16.42
CA ALA A 200 3.62 5.03 15.10
C ALA A 200 2.09 5.22 15.16
N VAL A 201 1.42 4.61 16.15
CA VAL A 201 -0.02 4.80 16.38
C VAL A 201 -0.35 6.23 16.79
N ARG A 202 0.46 6.83 17.68
CA ARG A 202 0.26 8.21 18.14
C ARG A 202 0.46 9.23 17.03
N ALA A 203 1.27 8.93 16.01
CA ALA A 203 1.49 9.81 14.87
C ALA A 203 0.26 9.94 13.96
N ILE A 204 -0.61 8.92 13.89
CA ILE A 204 -1.79 8.89 12.99
C ILE A 204 -2.69 10.13 13.16
N PRO A 205 -3.24 10.44 14.36
CA PRO A 205 -4.12 11.61 14.50
C PRO A 205 -3.39 12.93 14.22
N ILE A 206 -2.09 13.01 14.48
CA ILE A 206 -1.31 14.23 14.29
C ILE A 206 -1.09 14.49 12.79
N ILE A 207 -0.75 13.44 12.04
CA ILE A 207 -0.61 13.49 10.58
C ILE A 207 -1.96 13.79 9.93
N LYS A 208 -3.05 13.16 10.36
CA LYS A 208 -4.41 13.45 9.86
C LYS A 208 -4.83 14.89 10.12
N GLU A 209 -4.55 15.42 11.32
CA GLU A 209 -4.83 16.82 11.65
C GLU A 209 -3.98 17.78 10.80
N LYS A 210 -2.73 17.45 10.48
CA LYS A 210 -1.88 18.35 9.67
C LYS A 210 -2.21 18.31 8.18
N PHE A 211 -2.38 17.13 7.60
CA PHE A 211 -2.41 16.96 6.13
C PHE A 211 -3.78 16.55 5.55
N GLY A 212 -4.66 16.01 6.40
CA GLY A 212 -5.97 15.50 5.98
C GLY A 212 -5.93 14.25 5.09
N HIS A 213 -4.77 13.64 4.87
CA HIS A 213 -4.63 12.42 4.09
C HIS A 213 -5.06 11.17 4.91
N PRO A 214 -5.58 10.11 4.25
CA PRO A 214 -5.72 8.82 4.91
C PRO A 214 -4.38 8.36 5.47
N THR A 215 -4.38 7.89 6.72
CA THR A 215 -3.16 7.56 7.46
C THR A 215 -3.38 6.27 8.23
N GLY A 216 -2.42 5.35 8.17
CA GLY A 216 -2.45 4.04 8.82
C GLY A 216 -1.05 3.52 9.13
N LEU A 217 -0.94 2.21 9.31
CA LEU A 217 0.31 1.51 9.60
C LEU A 217 0.25 0.06 9.10
N GLY A 218 1.38 -0.47 8.63
CA GLY A 218 1.60 -1.90 8.47
C GLY A 218 2.17 -2.55 9.74
N THR A 219 1.42 -3.45 10.38
CA THR A 219 1.87 -4.17 11.60
C THR A 219 2.42 -5.57 11.33
N GLY A 220 2.37 -6.05 10.09
CA GLY A 220 2.68 -7.45 9.75
C GLY A 220 4.12 -7.89 10.07
N ASN A 221 5.06 -6.95 10.11
CA ASN A 221 6.48 -7.20 10.35
C ASN A 221 6.91 -6.96 11.82
N VAL A 222 5.97 -6.68 12.71
CA VAL A 222 6.24 -6.30 14.12
C VAL A 222 6.18 -7.51 15.07
N VAL A 223 6.00 -8.72 14.53
CA VAL A 223 5.91 -9.99 15.28
C VAL A 223 7.16 -10.84 15.13
#